data_AF-A0A2A4W0J6-F1
#
_entry.id   AF-A0A2A4W0J6-F1
#
_cell.length_a   1.000
_cell.length_b   1.000
_cell.length_c   1.000
_cell.angle_alpha   90.00
_cell.angle_beta   90.00
_cell.angle_gamma   90.00
#
_symmetry.space_group_name_H-M   'P 1'
#
loop_
_entity.id
_entity.type
_entity.pdbx_description
1 polymer ?
#
loop_
_entity_poly.entity_id
_entity_poly.type
_entity_poly.pdbx_seq_one_letter_code
_entity_poly.pdbx_strand_id
1 'polypeptide(L)'
;MISKLCQRFGGSATRSQEKRVFRVTKTGHLGAKILMMFSTVVLLSCNPPQKDYPLRLSTNSWVGYEPFYIAESMGYFSKDAIHLIEMPFSLTMDQSLRAGTLDAAAVSLSRALSLVGAGHDITVLMILNWSNGADQLIAHPSIKSVVDLKGKTVGAEENTVNGYLLQRALQINGLSISDITFKHTQNTDVADAFRAGEIMAGAVYGAEIPILLSLGARPIFDSSDIPGEILDVLIVRTPYLEQNPDKIEQLILAWFKGVDHLKHIAAGAKRPIGLMSDKAFKAAIRQIKFASIIDNTDFLQNTAKKLEALINLRLALTNSLGISRERSRTSQTKPLINSVPFFDAISKVGE
;
A
#
# COMPACT_ATOMS: atom_id res chain seq x y z
N MET A 1 7.17 33.33 -41.46
CA MET A 1 6.88 34.75 -41.76
C MET A 1 5.77 34.79 -42.81
N ILE A 2 4.51 34.73 -42.38
CA ILE A 2 3.61 35.89 -42.23
C ILE A 2 3.13 36.45 -43.57
N SER A 3 1.83 36.19 -43.80
CA SER A 3 0.85 37.04 -44.51
C SER A 3 0.89 37.08 -46.05
N LYS A 4 -0.22 36.71 -46.70
CA LYS A 4 -1.31 37.66 -46.98
C LYS A 4 -2.46 36.98 -47.75
N LEU A 5 -3.65 37.04 -47.15
CA LEU A 5 -4.91 37.13 -47.88
C LEU A 5 -4.86 38.34 -48.83
N CYS A 6 -5.44 38.23 -50.03
CA CYS A 6 -6.52 39.14 -50.42
C CYS A 6 -7.23 38.72 -51.69
N GLN A 7 -8.55 38.87 -51.63
CA GLN A 7 -9.56 38.78 -52.68
C GLN A 7 -9.18 39.54 -53.96
N ARG A 8 -9.70 39.08 -55.10
CA ARG A 8 -10.18 40.01 -56.12
C ARG A 8 -11.39 39.45 -56.88
N PHE A 9 -12.49 40.16 -56.69
CA PHE A 9 -13.76 40.09 -57.39
C PHE A 9 -13.63 40.44 -58.89
N GLY A 10 -14.59 39.96 -59.70
CA GLY A 10 -15.19 40.81 -60.73
C GLY A 10 -15.71 40.12 -62.00
N GLY A 11 -17.01 40.27 -62.27
CA GLY A 11 -17.63 40.26 -63.61
C GLY A 11 -18.42 39.00 -63.97
N SER A 12 -19.73 38.92 -63.67
CA SER A 12 -20.88 39.42 -64.44
C SER A 12 -21.21 38.64 -65.72
N ALA A 13 -22.31 37.88 -65.72
CA ALA A 13 -23.21 37.77 -66.88
C ALA A 13 -24.54 37.11 -66.47
N THR A 14 -25.60 37.87 -66.64
CA THR A 14 -27.01 37.52 -66.55
C THR A 14 -27.43 36.53 -67.64
N ARG A 15 -28.20 35.47 -67.30
CA ARG A 15 -29.25 34.97 -68.21
C ARG A 15 -30.29 34.06 -67.52
N SER A 16 -31.52 34.53 -67.60
CA SER A 16 -32.82 33.82 -67.66
C SER A 16 -32.95 32.47 -66.96
N GLN A 17 -33.74 32.47 -65.89
CA GLN A 17 -34.33 31.29 -65.31
C GLN A 17 -35.40 30.68 -66.22
N GLU A 18 -35.22 29.41 -66.59
CA GLU A 18 -36.33 28.51 -66.92
C GLU A 18 -36.64 27.63 -65.71
N LYS A 19 -37.89 27.72 -65.25
CA LYS A 19 -38.46 26.90 -64.18
C LYS A 19 -38.64 25.46 -64.68
N ARG A 20 -37.78 24.54 -64.25
CA ARG A 20 -38.15 23.11 -64.18
C ARG A 20 -38.53 22.76 -62.74
N VAL A 21 -39.83 22.57 -62.55
CA VAL A 21 -40.43 21.97 -61.36
C VAL A 21 -39.96 20.53 -61.28
N PHE A 22 -38.94 20.26 -60.45
CA PHE A 22 -38.63 18.89 -60.05
C PHE A 22 -39.47 18.57 -58.80
N ARG A 23 -40.43 17.68 -59.01
CA ARG A 23 -41.31 17.11 -58.00
C ARG A 23 -40.45 16.28 -57.06
N VAL A 24 -40.15 16.79 -55.86
CA VAL A 24 -39.45 16.04 -54.81
C VAL A 24 -40.40 14.93 -54.33
N THR A 25 -40.17 13.71 -54.78
CA THR A 25 -40.78 12.52 -54.19
C THR A 25 -40.21 12.32 -52.79
N LYS A 26 -41.11 12.23 -51.80
CA LYS A 26 -40.81 11.88 -50.41
C LYS A 26 -40.27 10.44 -50.32
N THR A 27 -39.00 10.25 -50.62
CA THR A 27 -38.28 9.00 -50.34
C THR A 27 -36.86 9.36 -49.94
N GLY A 28 -36.65 9.62 -48.65
CA GLY A 28 -35.30 9.98 -48.19
C GLY A 28 -35.09 10.16 -46.69
N HIS A 29 -36.04 9.77 -45.82
CA HIS A 29 -35.84 9.89 -44.36
C HIS A 29 -35.37 8.59 -43.69
N LEU A 30 -35.34 7.47 -44.41
CA LEU A 30 -34.88 6.19 -43.86
C LEU A 30 -33.36 5.99 -44.03
N GLY A 31 -32.80 6.40 -45.18
CA GLY A 31 -31.34 6.31 -45.43
C GLY A 31 -30.50 7.23 -44.55
N ALA A 32 -30.97 8.46 -44.30
CA ALA A 32 -30.26 9.42 -43.45
C ALA A 32 -30.25 9.03 -41.96
N LYS A 33 -31.29 8.33 -41.48
CA LYS A 33 -31.35 7.83 -40.10
C LYS A 33 -30.45 6.62 -39.87
N ILE A 34 -30.33 5.72 -40.85
CA ILE A 34 -29.42 4.56 -40.78
C ILE A 34 -27.95 5.03 -40.84
N LEU A 35 -27.64 6.04 -41.66
CA LEU A 35 -26.28 6.60 -41.75
C LEU A 35 -25.89 7.42 -40.49
N MET A 36 -26.83 8.12 -39.84
CA MET A 36 -26.58 8.77 -38.55
C MET A 36 -26.45 7.77 -37.39
N MET A 37 -27.19 6.67 -37.42
CA MET A 37 -27.16 5.65 -36.36
C MET A 37 -25.89 4.77 -36.42
N PHE A 38 -25.26 4.63 -37.60
CA PHE A 38 -23.94 4.01 -37.73
C PHE A 38 -22.80 4.93 -37.28
N SER A 39 -22.95 6.25 -37.42
CA SER A 39 -21.90 7.23 -37.07
C SER A 39 -21.76 7.44 -35.55
N THR A 40 -22.84 7.29 -34.78
CA THR A 40 -22.79 7.36 -33.30
C THR A 40 -22.22 6.11 -32.64
N VAL A 41 -22.29 4.94 -33.28
CA VAL A 41 -21.72 3.69 -32.73
C VAL A 41 -20.19 3.67 -32.85
N VAL A 42 -19.62 4.29 -33.89
CA VAL A 42 -18.17 4.33 -34.10
C VAL A 42 -17.45 5.24 -33.09
N LEU A 43 -18.12 6.27 -32.56
CA LEU A 43 -17.51 7.20 -31.59
C LEU A 43 -17.47 6.67 -30.15
N LEU A 44 -18.21 5.59 -29.82
CA LEU A 44 -18.14 4.92 -28.52
C LEU A 44 -17.05 3.83 -28.45
N SER A 45 -16.39 3.51 -29.57
CA SER A 45 -15.41 2.43 -29.64
C SER A 45 -13.94 2.89 -29.56
N CYS A 46 -13.70 4.18 -29.30
CA CYS A 46 -12.36 4.70 -29.02
C CYS A 46 -12.09 4.75 -27.51
N ASN A 47 -12.33 3.65 -26.79
CA ASN A 47 -11.53 3.43 -25.59
C ASN A 47 -10.19 2.86 -26.07
N PRO A 48 -9.05 3.57 -25.89
CA PRO A 48 -7.76 2.96 -26.16
C PRO A 48 -7.70 1.65 -25.36
N PRO A 49 -7.23 0.53 -25.95
CA PRO A 49 -7.09 -0.71 -25.21
C PRO A 49 -6.30 -0.41 -23.95
N GLN A 50 -6.93 -0.61 -22.80
CA GLN A 50 -6.28 -0.49 -21.50
C GLN A 50 -5.13 -1.49 -21.57
N LYS A 51 -3.90 -0.98 -21.67
CA LYS A 51 -2.73 -1.85 -21.75
C LYS A 51 -2.75 -2.70 -20.49
N ASP A 52 -2.90 -4.00 -20.70
CA ASP A 52 -3.03 -4.99 -19.65
C ASP A 52 -1.67 -5.19 -19.00
N TYR A 53 -1.30 -4.28 -18.10
CA TYR A 53 -0.08 -4.38 -17.32
C TYR A 53 -0.35 -5.19 -16.05
N PRO A 54 0.63 -5.97 -15.56
CA PRO A 54 0.49 -6.64 -14.28
C PRO A 54 0.20 -5.64 -13.17
N LEU A 55 -0.63 -6.04 -12.21
CA LEU A 55 -0.75 -5.31 -10.95
C LEU A 55 0.62 -5.31 -10.27
N ARG A 56 1.22 -4.14 -10.03
CA ARG A 56 2.51 -4.04 -9.32
C ARG A 56 2.24 -3.90 -7.84
N LEU A 57 2.63 -4.92 -7.08
CA LEU A 57 2.49 -4.96 -5.64
C LEU A 57 3.88 -4.85 -5.00
N SER A 58 4.08 -3.83 -4.16
CA SER A 58 5.31 -3.75 -3.38
C SER A 58 5.18 -4.51 -2.06
N THR A 59 6.26 -5.19 -1.71
CA THR A 59 6.52 -5.80 -0.40
C THR A 59 7.88 -5.31 0.11
N ASN A 60 8.25 -5.67 1.33
CA ASN A 60 9.61 -5.54 1.85
C ASN A 60 10.07 -6.89 2.43
N SER A 61 11.18 -6.88 3.17
CA SER A 61 11.76 -8.08 3.79
C SER A 61 10.98 -8.64 4.99
N TRP A 62 9.80 -8.09 5.31
CA TRP A 62 8.94 -8.60 6.37
C TRP A 62 8.38 -9.98 5.99
N VAL A 63 8.67 -10.97 6.83
CA VAL A 63 8.27 -12.37 6.62
C VAL A 63 6.75 -12.56 6.65
N GLY A 64 6.00 -11.63 7.23
CA GLY A 64 4.54 -11.64 7.17
C GLY A 64 3.98 -11.42 5.77
N TYR A 65 4.80 -11.09 4.76
CA TYR A 65 4.37 -10.99 3.35
C TYR A 65 4.66 -12.26 2.54
N GLU A 66 5.27 -13.29 3.14
CA GLU A 66 5.57 -14.57 2.49
C GLU A 66 4.35 -15.23 1.79
N PRO A 67 3.09 -15.11 2.27
CA PRO A 67 1.95 -15.68 1.55
C PRO A 67 1.78 -15.22 0.10
N PHE A 68 2.14 -13.97 -0.25
CA PHE A 68 2.09 -13.52 -1.66
C PHE A 68 3.06 -14.30 -2.54
N TYR A 69 4.26 -14.52 -2.02
CA TYR A 69 5.32 -15.23 -2.69
C TYR A 69 5.04 -16.74 -2.80
N ILE A 70 4.48 -17.33 -1.75
CA ILE A 70 3.97 -18.70 -1.79
C ILE A 70 2.91 -18.81 -2.88
N ALA A 71 1.96 -17.87 -2.92
CA ALA A 71 0.91 -17.87 -3.92
C ALA A 71 1.43 -17.74 -5.36
N GLU A 72 2.47 -16.93 -5.60
CA GLU A 72 3.17 -16.89 -6.89
C GLU A 72 3.79 -18.27 -7.22
N SER A 73 4.54 -18.85 -6.27
CA SER A 73 5.25 -20.13 -6.47
C SER A 73 4.32 -21.32 -6.71
N MET A 74 3.12 -21.27 -6.14
CA MET A 74 2.07 -22.28 -6.29
C MET A 74 1.19 -22.05 -7.52
N GLY A 75 1.43 -20.98 -8.28
CA GLY A 75 0.67 -20.65 -9.49
C GLY A 75 -0.75 -20.15 -9.21
N TYR A 76 -1.03 -19.63 -8.01
CA TYR A 76 -2.32 -18.98 -7.71
C TYR A 76 -2.48 -17.66 -8.47
N PHE A 77 -1.38 -17.08 -8.94
CA PHE A 77 -1.33 -16.05 -9.97
C PHE A 77 -0.02 -16.16 -10.77
N SER A 78 0.03 -15.54 -11.95
CA SER A 78 1.24 -15.40 -12.75
C SER A 78 1.89 -14.02 -12.57
N LYS A 79 3.17 -13.90 -12.92
CA LYS A 79 3.91 -12.61 -12.93
C LYS A 79 3.32 -11.58 -13.88
N ASP A 80 2.61 -12.04 -14.92
CA ASP A 80 1.93 -11.19 -15.89
C ASP A 80 0.59 -10.64 -15.34
N ALA A 81 0.02 -11.31 -14.34
CA ALA A 81 -1.17 -10.84 -13.62
C ALA A 81 -0.79 -9.93 -12.45
N ILE A 82 0.14 -10.38 -11.60
CA ILE A 82 0.62 -9.66 -10.41
C ILE A 82 2.14 -9.73 -10.38
N HIS A 83 2.79 -8.58 -10.41
CA HIS A 83 4.24 -8.44 -10.32
C HIS A 83 4.64 -7.98 -8.93
N LEU A 84 5.29 -8.88 -8.17
CA LEU A 84 5.83 -8.59 -6.84
C LEU A 84 7.13 -7.80 -6.97
N ILE A 85 7.22 -6.67 -6.27
CA ILE A 85 8.42 -5.83 -6.23
C ILE A 85 8.85 -5.69 -4.77
N GLU A 86 9.94 -6.36 -4.42
CA GLU A 86 10.55 -6.16 -3.11
C GLU A 86 11.29 -4.82 -3.10
N MET A 87 10.84 -3.89 -2.25
CA MET A 87 11.48 -2.60 -2.07
C MET A 87 11.39 -2.16 -0.61
N PRO A 88 12.48 -1.65 -0.02
CA PRO A 88 12.42 -0.96 1.26
C PRO A 88 11.41 0.19 1.20
N PHE A 89 10.78 0.48 2.35
CA PHE A 89 9.99 1.69 2.48
C PHE A 89 10.91 2.89 2.25
N SER A 90 10.61 3.64 1.20
CA SER A 90 11.54 4.61 0.65
C SER A 90 10.79 5.72 -0.06
N LEU A 91 11.49 6.85 -0.27
CA LEU A 91 11.00 7.93 -1.12
C LEU A 91 10.63 7.42 -2.53
N THR A 92 11.31 6.39 -3.02
CA THR A 92 11.03 5.75 -4.30
C THR A 92 9.67 5.07 -4.31
N MET A 93 9.32 4.28 -3.28
CA MET A 93 7.98 3.66 -3.16
C MET A 93 6.88 4.74 -3.20
N ASP A 94 7.06 5.82 -2.43
CA ASP A 94 6.10 6.91 -2.34
C ASP A 94 5.92 7.62 -3.69
N GLN A 95 7.02 7.92 -4.36
CA GLN A 95 6.99 8.50 -5.70
C GLN A 95 6.31 7.56 -6.69
N SER A 96 6.54 6.25 -6.60
CA SER A 96 5.89 5.28 -7.49
C SER A 96 4.38 5.17 -7.25
N LEU A 97 3.91 5.22 -5.99
CA LEU A 97 2.48 5.31 -5.70
C LEU A 97 1.87 6.60 -6.28
N ARG A 98 2.53 7.75 -6.08
CA ARG A 98 2.04 9.03 -6.63
C ARG A 98 2.00 9.03 -8.15
N ALA A 99 3.07 8.53 -8.79
CA ALA A 99 3.19 8.46 -10.24
C ALA A 99 2.29 7.39 -10.88
N GLY A 100 1.70 6.49 -10.09
CA GLY A 100 0.99 5.33 -10.61
C GLY A 100 1.90 4.35 -11.32
N THR A 101 3.18 4.31 -10.94
CA THR A 101 4.11 3.26 -11.34
C THR A 101 4.19 2.11 -10.33
N LEU A 102 3.43 2.22 -9.24
CA LEU A 102 3.11 1.17 -8.27
C LEU A 102 1.61 1.22 -7.96
N ASP A 103 0.95 0.07 -7.94
CA ASP A 103 -0.51 -0.02 -7.90
C ASP A 103 -1.04 -0.39 -6.51
N ALA A 104 -0.31 -1.27 -5.81
CA ALA A 104 -0.61 -1.72 -4.46
C ALA A 104 0.67 -1.86 -3.62
N ALA A 105 0.51 -1.89 -2.30
CA ALA A 105 1.61 -2.16 -1.37
C ALA A 105 1.10 -2.93 -0.14
N ALA A 106 1.91 -3.87 0.34
CA ALA A 106 1.79 -4.44 1.67
C ALA A 106 2.61 -3.57 2.64
N VAL A 107 1.96 -2.97 3.62
CA VAL A 107 2.58 -2.02 4.55
C VAL A 107 1.97 -2.14 5.94
N SER A 108 2.69 -1.68 6.96
CA SER A 108 2.10 -1.49 8.28
C SER A 108 0.96 -0.46 8.24
N LEU A 109 -0.03 -0.59 9.12
CA LEU A 109 -1.09 0.41 9.24
C LEU A 109 -0.51 1.80 9.55
N SER A 110 0.52 1.88 10.41
CA SER A 110 1.19 3.15 10.71
C SER A 110 1.78 3.81 9.47
N ARG A 111 2.31 3.02 8.52
CA ARG A 111 2.84 3.50 7.24
C ARG A 111 1.73 3.96 6.30
N ALA A 112 0.64 3.21 6.20
CA ALA A 112 -0.53 3.60 5.42
C ALA A 112 -1.09 4.96 5.89
N LEU A 113 -1.19 5.17 7.20
CA LEU A 113 -1.63 6.45 7.76
C LEU A 113 -0.66 7.60 7.44
N SER A 114 0.65 7.34 7.49
CA SER A 114 1.65 8.33 7.06
C SER A 114 1.55 8.66 5.56
N LEU A 115 1.23 7.69 4.68
CA LEU A 115 0.97 7.96 3.26
C LEU A 115 -0.26 8.86 3.05
N VAL A 116 -1.35 8.57 3.76
CA VAL A 116 -2.58 9.37 3.70
C VAL A 116 -2.33 10.79 4.20
N GLY A 117 -1.59 10.94 5.30
CA GLY A 117 -1.18 12.25 5.83
C GLY A 117 -0.32 13.04 4.83
N ALA A 118 0.49 12.35 4.03
CA ALA A 118 1.27 12.93 2.93
C ALA A 118 0.47 13.15 1.63
N GLY A 119 -0.86 12.98 1.66
CA GLY A 119 -1.74 13.29 0.53
C GLY A 119 -1.84 12.19 -0.53
N HIS A 120 -1.44 10.95 -0.23
CA HIS A 120 -1.63 9.84 -1.16
C HIS A 120 -3.10 9.41 -1.23
N ASP A 121 -3.60 9.23 -2.46
CA ASP A 121 -4.92 8.65 -2.71
C ASP A 121 -4.86 7.12 -2.73
N ILE A 122 -4.90 6.54 -1.53
CA ILE A 122 -4.86 5.09 -1.29
C ILE A 122 -6.07 4.64 -0.48
N THR A 123 -6.41 3.36 -0.67
CA THR A 123 -7.47 2.67 0.04
C THR A 123 -6.89 1.43 0.72
N VAL A 124 -7.20 1.24 2.00
CA VAL A 124 -6.93 0.01 2.74
C VAL A 124 -8.01 -1.01 2.42
N LEU A 125 -7.60 -2.18 1.91
CA LEU A 125 -8.51 -3.24 1.48
C LEU A 125 -8.76 -4.29 2.57
N MET A 126 -7.69 -4.73 3.24
CA MET A 126 -7.75 -5.81 4.23
C MET A 126 -6.53 -5.76 5.15
N ILE A 127 -6.65 -6.41 6.31
CA ILE A 127 -5.53 -6.76 7.17
C ILE A 127 -4.87 -8.01 6.63
N LEU A 128 -3.54 -7.99 6.63
CA LEU A 128 -2.69 -9.11 6.26
C LEU A 128 -2.32 -9.93 7.49
N ASN A 129 -1.75 -9.30 8.50
CA ASN A 129 -1.27 -9.98 9.70
C ASN A 129 -1.09 -9.01 10.88
N TRP A 130 -0.93 -9.57 12.08
CA TRP A 130 -0.49 -8.87 13.28
C TRP A 130 0.88 -9.36 13.73
N SER A 131 1.69 -8.44 14.22
CA SER A 131 2.95 -8.74 14.90
C SER A 131 2.70 -9.00 16.39
N ASN A 132 3.33 -10.06 16.92
CA ASN A 132 3.27 -10.46 18.32
C ASN A 132 4.66 -10.94 18.79
N GLY A 133 5.56 -9.99 18.98
CA GLY A 133 6.98 -10.18 19.36
C GLY A 133 7.97 -10.11 18.19
N ALA A 134 7.51 -9.88 16.96
CA ALA A 134 8.35 -9.85 15.76
C ALA A 134 8.92 -8.45 15.41
N ASP A 135 8.35 -7.38 15.99
CA ASP A 135 8.95 -6.04 16.00
C ASP A 135 9.51 -5.77 17.39
N GLN A 136 10.76 -5.35 17.49
CA GLN A 136 11.49 -5.27 18.76
C GLN A 136 12.24 -3.95 18.91
N LEU A 137 12.22 -3.39 20.11
CA LEU A 137 13.15 -2.35 20.54
C LEU A 137 14.33 -3.04 21.23
N ILE A 138 15.47 -3.05 20.56
CA ILE A 138 16.68 -3.74 21.01
C ILE A 138 17.71 -2.71 21.44
N ALA A 139 18.30 -2.91 22.62
CA ALA A 139 19.21 -1.96 23.24
C ALA A 139 20.54 -2.58 23.66
N HIS A 140 21.54 -1.73 23.79
CA HIS A 140 22.85 -2.08 24.34
C HIS A 140 22.71 -2.72 25.73
N PRO A 141 23.59 -3.70 26.12
CA PRO A 141 23.52 -4.40 27.40
C PRO A 141 23.35 -3.51 28.64
N SER A 142 23.92 -2.31 28.61
CA SER A 142 23.87 -1.34 29.72
C SER A 142 22.48 -0.74 29.95
N ILE A 143 21.60 -0.75 28.94
CA ILE A 143 20.22 -0.26 29.01
C ILE A 143 19.34 -1.44 29.42
N LYS A 144 18.61 -1.33 30.53
CA LYS A 144 17.87 -2.45 31.14
C LYS A 144 16.37 -2.36 31.03
N SER A 145 15.87 -1.17 30.76
CA SER A 145 14.46 -0.91 30.51
C SER A 145 14.32 0.24 29.51
N VAL A 146 13.10 0.46 29.03
CA VAL A 146 12.78 1.61 28.21
C VAL A 146 13.06 2.93 28.94
N VAL A 147 12.89 2.97 30.27
CA VAL A 147 13.17 4.16 31.09
C VAL A 147 14.64 4.60 31.00
N ASP A 148 15.57 3.65 30.84
CA ASP A 148 17.00 3.91 30.73
C ASP A 148 17.40 4.56 29.38
N LEU A 149 16.46 4.70 28.44
CA LEU A 149 16.68 5.40 27.17
C LEU A 149 16.77 6.92 27.34
N LYS A 150 16.37 7.46 28.50
CA LYS A 150 16.41 8.91 28.75
C LYS A 150 17.82 9.47 28.52
N GLY A 151 17.92 10.47 27.64
CA GLY A 151 19.16 11.11 27.23
C GLY A 151 20.07 10.25 26.34
N LYS A 152 19.58 9.12 25.81
CA LYS A 152 20.33 8.24 24.89
C LYS A 152 19.92 8.50 23.44
N THR A 153 20.83 8.20 22.52
CA THR A 153 20.53 8.18 21.09
C THR A 153 19.81 6.89 20.73
N VAL A 154 18.63 6.99 20.12
CA VAL A 154 17.82 5.83 19.73
C VAL A 154 17.48 5.93 18.24
N GLY A 155 17.76 4.85 17.51
CA GLY A 155 17.49 4.73 16.09
C GLY A 155 16.13 4.13 15.81
N ALA A 156 15.38 4.71 14.88
CA ALA A 156 14.25 4.04 14.24
C ALA A 156 13.94 4.69 12.90
N GLU A 157 13.24 3.95 12.04
CA GLU A 157 12.74 4.51 10.80
C GLU A 157 11.47 5.32 11.10
N GLU A 158 11.51 6.61 10.80
CA GLU A 158 10.35 7.50 10.98
C GLU A 158 9.21 7.11 10.03
N ASN A 159 7.97 7.39 10.44
CA ASN A 159 6.79 7.16 9.59
C ASN A 159 6.54 5.69 9.19
N THR A 160 7.20 4.73 9.85
CA THR A 160 6.98 3.29 9.69
C THR A 160 6.54 2.62 11.00
N VAL A 161 6.50 1.29 11.00
CA VAL A 161 6.29 0.47 12.21
C VAL A 161 7.39 0.68 13.25
N ASN A 162 8.66 0.87 12.84
CA ASN A 162 9.78 1.05 13.76
C ASN A 162 9.59 2.30 14.64
N GLY A 163 9.28 3.44 14.00
CA GLY A 163 8.96 4.68 14.73
C GLY A 163 7.70 4.56 15.59
N TYR A 164 6.68 3.81 15.15
CA TYR A 164 5.49 3.56 15.96
C TYR A 164 5.81 2.74 17.23
N LEU A 165 6.55 1.64 17.09
CA LEU A 165 6.97 0.79 18.21
C LEU A 165 7.76 1.60 19.24
N LEU A 166 8.74 2.40 18.79
CA LEU A 166 9.52 3.26 19.68
C LEU A 166 8.62 4.25 20.45
N GLN A 167 7.71 4.92 19.76
CA GLN A 167 6.79 5.88 20.39
C GLN A 167 5.91 5.22 21.44
N ARG A 168 5.37 4.03 21.15
CA ARG A 168 4.53 3.28 22.10
C ARG A 168 5.33 2.79 23.30
N ALA A 169 6.54 2.28 23.07
CA ALA A 169 7.45 1.89 24.14
C ALA A 169 7.71 3.07 25.09
N LEU A 170 8.09 4.23 24.55
CA LEU A 170 8.34 5.44 25.34
C LEU A 170 7.08 5.86 26.11
N GLN A 171 5.93 5.96 25.44
CA GLN A 171 4.68 6.43 26.04
C GLN A 171 4.21 5.56 27.21
N ILE A 172 4.21 4.23 27.04
CA ILE A 172 3.77 3.29 28.09
C ILE A 172 4.71 3.36 29.32
N ASN A 173 5.97 3.72 29.10
CA ASN A 173 6.98 3.87 30.14
C ASN A 173 7.13 5.32 30.66
N GLY A 174 6.17 6.20 30.36
CA GLY A 174 6.17 7.57 30.86
C GLY A 174 7.24 8.49 30.25
N LEU A 175 7.83 8.09 29.12
CA LEU A 175 8.75 8.89 28.33
C LEU A 175 8.08 9.44 27.07
N SER A 176 8.75 10.40 26.46
CA SER A 176 8.40 10.99 25.18
C SER A 176 9.61 10.99 24.24
N ILE A 177 9.39 11.31 22.97
CA ILE A 177 10.52 11.45 22.03
C ILE A 177 11.47 12.58 22.46
N SER A 178 10.98 13.61 23.15
CA SER A 178 11.84 14.67 23.71
C SER A 178 12.75 14.22 24.85
N ASP A 179 12.51 13.04 25.45
CA ASP A 179 13.39 12.48 26.47
C ASP A 179 14.60 11.75 25.87
N ILE A 180 14.67 11.57 24.55
CA ILE A 180 15.75 10.86 23.84
C ILE A 180 16.39 11.74 22.76
N THR A 181 17.54 11.34 22.25
CA THR A 181 18.06 11.85 20.97
C THR A 181 17.61 10.91 19.86
N PHE A 182 16.57 11.29 19.14
CA PHE A 182 16.07 10.49 18.03
C PHE A 182 17.01 10.58 16.81
N LYS A 183 17.40 9.44 16.24
CA LYS A 183 18.15 9.35 14.99
C LYS A 183 17.35 8.58 13.95
N HIS A 184 16.89 9.26 12.90
CA HIS A 184 16.28 8.58 11.76
C HIS A 184 17.26 7.56 11.18
N THR A 185 16.88 6.28 11.18
CA THR A 185 17.71 5.16 10.72
C THR A 185 16.80 4.17 10.00
N GLN A 186 17.04 3.89 8.72
CA GLN A 186 16.26 2.88 7.99
C GLN A 186 16.39 1.53 8.69
N ASN A 187 15.35 0.68 8.65
CA ASN A 187 15.42 -0.62 9.31
C ASN A 187 16.70 -1.38 8.92
N THR A 188 17.09 -1.38 7.65
CA THR A 188 18.28 -2.07 7.13
C THR A 188 19.63 -1.56 7.65
N ASP A 189 19.64 -0.38 8.29
CA ASP A 189 20.88 0.30 8.70
C ASP A 189 21.04 0.31 10.22
N VAL A 190 20.07 -0.23 10.98
CA VAL A 190 20.06 -0.12 12.44
C VAL A 190 21.23 -0.88 13.07
N ALA A 191 21.51 -2.11 12.63
CA ALA A 191 22.63 -2.88 13.16
C ALA A 191 23.99 -2.20 12.87
N ASP A 192 24.12 -1.54 11.73
CA ASP A 192 25.34 -0.82 11.35
C ASP A 192 25.52 0.44 12.20
N ALA A 193 24.46 1.25 12.36
CA ALA A 193 24.47 2.40 13.26
C ALA A 193 24.75 2.01 14.72
N PHE A 194 24.21 0.88 15.17
CA PHE A 194 24.45 0.34 16.50
C PHE A 194 25.93 -0.08 16.67
N ARG A 195 26.48 -0.81 15.69
CA ARG A 195 27.89 -1.24 15.70
C ARG A 195 28.86 -0.07 15.68
N ALA A 196 28.51 0.99 14.96
CA ALA A 196 29.27 2.24 14.90
C ALA A 196 29.16 3.08 16.19
N GLY A 197 28.33 2.67 17.16
CA GLY A 197 28.13 3.40 18.41
C GLY A 197 27.31 4.69 18.25
N GLU A 198 26.64 4.86 17.10
CA GLU A 198 25.85 6.05 16.80
C GLU A 198 24.49 6.04 17.50
N ILE A 199 23.97 4.84 17.80
CA ILE A 199 22.74 4.62 18.54
C ILE A 199 22.98 3.61 19.67
N MET A 200 22.28 3.78 20.78
CA MET A 200 22.33 2.89 21.94
C MET A 200 21.15 1.90 21.99
N ALA A 201 20.11 2.17 21.21
CA ALA A 201 18.98 1.27 20.99
C ALA A 201 18.39 1.51 19.59
N GLY A 202 17.71 0.49 19.07
CA GLY A 202 17.11 0.51 17.74
C GLY A 202 15.77 -0.22 17.73
N ALA A 203 14.73 0.38 17.13
CA ALA A 203 13.47 -0.31 16.84
C ALA A 203 13.56 -1.01 15.48
N VAL A 204 13.41 -2.33 15.44
CA VAL A 204 13.72 -3.18 14.28
C VAL A 204 12.73 -4.32 14.09
N TYR A 205 12.72 -4.89 12.88
CA TYR A 205 12.13 -6.19 12.58
C TYR A 205 13.08 -7.04 11.72
N GLY A 206 12.74 -8.32 11.58
CA GLY A 206 13.36 -9.20 10.59
C GLY A 206 14.85 -9.46 10.83
N ALA A 207 15.67 -9.32 9.78
CA ALA A 207 17.08 -9.73 9.78
C ALA A 207 17.96 -8.93 10.75
N GLU A 208 17.57 -7.72 11.12
CA GLU A 208 18.32 -6.87 12.07
C GLU A 208 18.35 -7.44 13.48
N ILE A 209 17.28 -8.12 13.90
CA ILE A 209 17.14 -8.69 15.25
C ILE A 209 18.29 -9.65 15.56
N PRO A 210 18.52 -10.74 14.81
CA PRO A 210 19.63 -11.65 15.10
C PRO A 210 21.01 -10.98 14.97
N ILE A 211 21.17 -9.97 14.12
CA ILE A 211 22.44 -9.24 14.00
C ILE A 211 22.72 -8.46 15.29
N LEU A 212 21.75 -7.68 15.79
CA LEU A 212 21.88 -6.93 17.04
C LEU A 212 22.13 -7.85 18.24
N LEU A 213 21.41 -8.97 18.32
CA LEU A 213 21.63 -9.98 19.38
C LEU A 213 23.06 -10.55 19.34
N SER A 214 23.61 -10.77 18.14
CA SER A 214 25.01 -11.24 17.98
C SER A 214 26.05 -10.21 18.44
N LEU A 215 25.69 -8.92 18.45
CA LEU A 215 26.49 -7.83 19.00
C LEU A 215 26.33 -7.68 20.54
N GLY A 216 25.62 -8.61 21.18
CA GLY A 216 25.35 -8.60 22.61
C GLY A 216 24.19 -7.70 23.03
N ALA A 217 23.50 -7.05 22.08
CA ALA A 217 22.30 -6.27 22.39
C ALA A 217 21.15 -7.18 22.85
N ARG A 218 20.09 -6.59 23.41
CA ARG A 218 18.93 -7.34 23.91
C ARG A 218 17.61 -6.59 23.73
N PRO A 219 16.48 -7.31 23.54
CA PRO A 219 15.17 -6.67 23.53
C PRO A 219 14.86 -6.08 24.90
N ILE A 220 14.23 -4.90 24.90
CA ILE A 220 13.72 -4.23 26.09
C ILE A 220 12.21 -3.89 25.98
N PHE A 221 11.64 -4.10 24.80
CA PHE A 221 10.22 -3.96 24.48
C PHE A 221 9.96 -4.65 23.13
N ASP A 222 8.79 -5.26 22.93
CA ASP A 222 8.40 -5.82 21.64
C ASP A 222 6.89 -5.68 21.36
N SER A 223 6.46 -6.06 20.16
CA SER A 223 5.05 -5.92 19.76
C SER A 223 4.06 -6.74 20.60
N SER A 224 4.50 -7.73 21.38
CA SER A 224 3.62 -8.44 22.33
C SER A 224 3.25 -7.59 23.56
N ASP A 225 4.01 -6.54 23.85
CA ASP A 225 3.69 -5.55 24.90
C ASP A 225 2.53 -4.61 24.50
N ILE A 226 2.18 -4.56 23.21
CA ILE A 226 1.07 -3.77 22.64
C ILE A 226 0.17 -4.63 21.74
N PRO A 227 -0.53 -5.61 22.33
CA PRO A 227 -1.25 -6.63 21.57
C PRO A 227 -2.32 -6.02 20.66
N GLY A 228 -2.25 -6.36 19.37
CA GLY A 228 -3.23 -5.95 18.36
C GLY A 228 -3.00 -4.56 17.75
N GLU A 229 -1.99 -3.81 18.21
CA GLU A 229 -1.70 -2.46 17.68
C GLU A 229 -0.84 -2.47 16.41
N ILE A 230 0.13 -3.40 16.31
CA ILE A 230 0.99 -3.53 15.14
C ILE A 230 0.38 -4.56 14.19
N LEU A 231 -0.14 -4.05 13.08
CA LEU A 231 -0.76 -4.83 12.03
C LEU A 231 -0.37 -4.31 10.65
N ASP A 232 -0.31 -5.23 9.69
CA ASP A 232 -0.10 -4.93 8.29
C ASP A 232 -1.41 -4.93 7.52
N VAL A 233 -1.46 -4.10 6.49
CA VAL A 233 -2.59 -3.94 5.60
C VAL A 233 -2.15 -4.04 4.14
N LEU A 234 -3.08 -4.48 3.30
CA LEU A 234 -2.97 -4.30 1.86
C LEU A 234 -3.57 -2.95 1.49
N ILE A 235 -2.76 -2.07 0.92
CA ILE A 235 -3.22 -0.81 0.34
C ILE A 235 -3.19 -0.89 -1.19
N VAL A 236 -4.11 -0.18 -1.82
CA VAL A 236 -4.17 0.00 -3.26
C VAL A 236 -4.38 1.47 -3.57
N ARG A 237 -3.87 1.97 -4.69
CA ARG A 237 -4.28 3.31 -5.16
C ARG A 237 -5.78 3.30 -5.47
N THR A 238 -6.52 4.26 -4.93
CA THR A 238 -7.98 4.35 -5.14
C THR A 238 -8.37 4.38 -6.62
N PRO A 239 -7.68 5.13 -7.51
CA PRO A 239 -8.00 5.11 -8.94
C PRO A 239 -7.76 3.75 -9.60
N TYR A 240 -6.76 2.99 -9.13
CA TYR A 240 -6.48 1.65 -9.67
C TYR A 240 -7.57 0.67 -9.26
N LEU A 241 -8.01 0.75 -8.00
CA LEU A 241 -9.10 -0.08 -7.46
C LEU A 241 -10.39 0.07 -8.27
N GLU A 242 -10.80 1.32 -8.55
CA GLU A 242 -12.01 1.61 -9.32
C GLU A 242 -11.94 1.10 -10.77
N GLN A 243 -10.73 1.00 -11.34
CA GLN A 243 -10.51 0.62 -12.74
C GLN A 243 -10.21 -0.87 -12.95
N ASN A 244 -9.80 -1.59 -11.91
CA ASN A 244 -9.31 -2.98 -12.02
C ASN A 244 -9.86 -3.89 -10.90
N PRO A 245 -11.17 -3.92 -10.63
CA PRO A 245 -11.74 -4.71 -9.54
C PRO A 245 -11.39 -6.20 -9.63
N ASP A 246 -11.38 -6.77 -10.83
CA ASP A 246 -11.06 -8.19 -11.05
C ASP A 246 -9.63 -8.56 -10.64
N LYS A 247 -8.65 -7.68 -10.89
CA LYS A 247 -7.25 -7.90 -10.47
C LYS A 247 -7.10 -7.80 -8.96
N ILE A 248 -7.88 -6.93 -8.33
CA ILE A 248 -7.89 -6.80 -6.87
C ILE A 248 -8.51 -8.02 -6.22
N GLU A 249 -9.60 -8.54 -6.78
CA GLU A 249 -10.18 -9.81 -6.35
C GLU A 249 -9.16 -10.95 -6.47
N GLN A 250 -8.50 -11.10 -7.62
CA GLN A 250 -7.48 -12.13 -7.81
C GLN A 250 -6.35 -12.01 -6.77
N LEU A 251 -5.90 -10.79 -6.46
CA LEU A 251 -4.88 -10.54 -5.46
C LEU A 251 -5.31 -10.95 -4.05
N ILE A 252 -6.55 -10.63 -3.65
CA ILE A 252 -7.12 -11.00 -2.35
C ILE A 252 -7.24 -12.53 -2.24
N LEU A 253 -7.75 -13.19 -3.28
CA LEU A 253 -7.88 -14.65 -3.32
C LEU A 253 -6.52 -15.35 -3.25
N ALA A 254 -5.54 -14.83 -3.99
CA ALA A 254 -4.16 -15.33 -3.97
C ALA A 254 -3.55 -15.26 -2.56
N TRP A 255 -3.74 -14.15 -1.84
CA TRP A 255 -3.28 -14.00 -0.47
C TRP A 255 -3.80 -15.11 0.43
N PHE A 256 -5.12 -15.35 0.45
CA PHE A 256 -5.71 -16.37 1.33
C PHE A 256 -5.28 -17.79 0.96
N LYS A 257 -5.12 -18.10 -0.32
CA LYS A 257 -4.54 -19.39 -0.75
C LYS A 257 -3.09 -19.54 -0.30
N GLY A 258 -2.30 -18.46 -0.34
CA GLY A 258 -0.94 -18.42 0.20
C GLY A 258 -0.90 -18.63 1.71
N VAL A 259 -1.80 -17.99 2.47
CA VAL A 259 -1.92 -18.16 3.93
C VAL A 259 -2.32 -19.59 4.28
N ASP A 260 -3.27 -20.17 3.54
CA ASP A 260 -3.68 -21.55 3.76
C ASP A 260 -2.52 -22.52 3.50
N HIS A 261 -1.81 -22.33 2.38
CA HIS A 261 -0.64 -23.13 2.07
C HIS A 261 0.46 -23.00 3.14
N LEU A 262 0.72 -21.79 3.64
CA LEU A 262 1.70 -21.52 4.70
C LEU A 262 1.44 -22.36 5.97
N LYS A 263 0.18 -22.60 6.33
CA LYS A 263 -0.17 -23.47 7.49
C LYS A 263 0.28 -24.92 7.30
N HIS A 264 0.42 -25.35 6.06
CA HIS A 264 0.76 -26.71 5.67
C HIS A 264 2.22 -26.88 5.22
N ILE A 265 3.03 -25.81 5.22
CA ILE A 265 4.44 -25.89 4.81
C ILE A 265 5.22 -26.78 5.79
N ALA A 266 5.52 -28.00 5.33
CA ALA A 266 6.67 -28.76 5.75
C ALA A 266 7.96 -28.04 5.26
N ALA A 267 9.05 -28.19 6.01
CA ALA A 267 10.36 -27.62 5.68
C ALA A 267 10.69 -27.77 4.17
N GLY A 268 11.16 -26.70 3.49
CA GLY A 268 11.68 -26.80 2.11
C GLY A 268 10.91 -26.17 0.93
N ALA A 269 9.85 -25.37 1.12
CA ALA A 269 9.29 -24.56 0.02
C ALA A 269 10.37 -23.60 -0.56
N LYS A 270 10.41 -23.40 -1.88
CA LYS A 270 11.29 -22.41 -2.52
C LYS A 270 10.82 -21.00 -2.13
N ARG A 271 11.37 -20.48 -1.03
CA ARG A 271 11.08 -19.12 -0.52
C ARG A 271 11.85 -18.10 -1.35
N PRO A 272 11.19 -17.10 -1.93
CA PRO A 272 11.89 -15.99 -2.58
C PRO A 272 12.58 -15.05 -1.58
N ILE A 273 12.20 -15.04 -0.29
CA ILE A 273 13.02 -14.43 0.76
C ILE A 273 14.08 -15.46 1.18
N GLY A 274 15.09 -15.59 0.32
CA GLY A 274 16.36 -16.23 0.65
C GLY A 274 17.03 -15.46 1.79
N LEU A 275 17.51 -16.20 2.79
CA LEU A 275 18.59 -15.90 3.77
C LEU A 275 18.30 -16.53 5.16
N MET A 276 17.04 -16.88 5.48
CA MET A 276 16.71 -17.51 6.76
C MET A 276 16.68 -19.04 6.68
N SER A 277 17.31 -19.70 7.67
CA SER A 277 17.14 -21.15 7.85
C SER A 277 15.68 -21.49 8.14
N ASP A 278 15.26 -22.72 7.82
CA ASP A 278 13.90 -23.21 8.11
C ASP A 278 13.50 -23.06 9.58
N LYS A 279 14.46 -23.25 10.49
CA LYS A 279 14.26 -23.04 11.92
C LYS A 279 13.98 -21.57 12.23
N ALA A 280 14.76 -20.66 11.66
CA ALA A 280 14.60 -19.21 11.86
C ALA A 280 13.29 -18.71 11.24
N PHE A 281 12.94 -19.18 10.04
CA PHE A 281 11.67 -18.87 9.39
C PHE A 281 10.47 -19.32 10.23
N LYS A 282 10.45 -20.59 10.67
CA LYS A 282 9.37 -21.10 11.55
C LYS A 282 9.30 -20.37 12.88
N ALA A 283 10.43 -19.89 13.41
CA ALA A 283 10.42 -19.08 14.63
C ALA A 283 9.76 -17.72 14.38
N ALA A 284 10.13 -17.03 13.30
CA ALA A 284 9.57 -15.73 12.94
C ALA A 284 8.07 -15.79 12.63
N ILE A 285 7.64 -16.79 11.84
CA ILE A 285 6.21 -17.00 11.52
C ILE A 285 5.35 -17.23 12.76
N ARG A 286 5.89 -17.84 13.83
CA ARG A 286 5.13 -18.04 15.10
C ARG A 286 4.86 -16.75 15.87
N GLN A 287 5.62 -15.69 15.59
CA GLN A 287 5.43 -14.36 16.16
C GLN A 287 4.45 -13.51 15.32
N ILE A 288 3.83 -14.10 14.30
CA ILE A 288 2.91 -13.42 13.39
C ILE A 288 1.56 -14.15 13.41
N LYS A 289 0.49 -13.39 13.64
CA LYS A 289 -0.88 -13.87 13.44
C LYS A 289 -1.35 -13.43 12.06
N PHE A 290 -1.42 -14.35 11.10
CA PHE A 290 -2.04 -14.06 9.81
C PHE A 290 -3.55 -13.86 9.97
N ALA A 291 -4.09 -12.84 9.32
CA ALA A 291 -5.50 -12.53 9.39
C ALA A 291 -6.32 -13.54 8.60
N SER A 292 -7.32 -14.12 9.25
CA SER A 292 -8.32 -14.94 8.60
C SER A 292 -9.34 -14.08 7.85
N ILE A 293 -10.19 -14.74 7.07
CA ILE A 293 -11.37 -14.11 6.47
C ILE A 293 -12.26 -13.53 7.59
N ILE A 294 -12.47 -14.28 8.68
CA ILE A 294 -13.28 -13.84 9.83
C ILE A 294 -12.68 -12.61 10.48
N ASP A 295 -11.36 -12.60 10.74
CA ASP A 295 -10.70 -11.44 11.33
C ASP A 295 -10.88 -10.19 10.45
N ASN A 296 -10.80 -10.36 9.12
CA ASN A 296 -11.04 -9.28 8.17
C ASN A 296 -12.50 -8.85 8.13
N THR A 297 -13.46 -9.78 8.12
CA THR A 297 -14.89 -9.47 8.20
C THR A 297 -15.19 -8.66 9.47
N ASP A 298 -14.70 -9.11 10.63
CA ASP A 298 -14.88 -8.41 11.90
C ASP A 298 -14.23 -7.02 11.89
N PHE A 299 -13.02 -6.93 11.34
CA PHE A 299 -12.30 -5.66 11.23
C PHE A 299 -13.00 -4.70 10.27
N LEU A 300 -13.47 -5.17 9.11
CA LEU A 300 -14.12 -4.39 8.05
C LEU A 300 -15.60 -4.05 8.35
N GLN A 301 -16.25 -4.77 9.27
CA GLN A 301 -17.61 -4.46 9.75
C GLN A 301 -17.60 -3.59 11.02
N ASN A 302 -16.62 -3.76 11.91
CA ASN A 302 -16.48 -2.96 13.14
C ASN A 302 -15.44 -1.84 13.00
N THR A 303 -15.10 -1.50 11.76
CA THR A 303 -13.93 -0.69 11.38
C THR A 303 -13.93 0.69 11.98
N ALA A 304 -15.08 1.37 11.94
CA ALA A 304 -15.14 2.79 12.28
C ALA A 304 -14.55 3.04 13.68
N LYS A 305 -14.95 2.26 14.70
CA LYS A 305 -14.48 2.49 16.08
C LYS A 305 -13.04 2.04 16.33
N LYS A 306 -12.64 0.86 15.85
CA LYS A 306 -11.31 0.29 16.11
C LYS A 306 -10.23 1.01 15.30
N LEU A 307 -10.50 1.29 14.02
CA LEU A 307 -9.56 2.02 13.20
C LEU A 307 -9.51 3.50 13.60
N GLU A 308 -10.63 4.16 13.92
CA GLU A 308 -10.57 5.53 14.45
C GLU A 308 -9.73 5.61 15.72
N ALA A 309 -9.83 4.64 16.64
CA ALA A 309 -9.00 4.62 17.83
C ALA A 309 -7.50 4.53 17.50
N LEU A 310 -7.11 3.65 16.56
CA LEU A 310 -5.72 3.51 16.11
C LEU A 310 -5.23 4.75 15.32
N ILE A 311 -6.10 5.32 14.47
CA ILE A 311 -5.84 6.57 13.75
C ILE A 311 -5.64 7.71 14.75
N ASN A 312 -6.53 7.87 15.72
CA ASN A 312 -6.48 8.93 16.72
C ASN A 312 -5.25 8.77 17.61
N LEU A 313 -4.90 7.53 18.00
CA LEU A 313 -3.66 7.25 18.73
C LEU A 313 -2.44 7.65 17.90
N ARG A 314 -2.39 7.28 16.61
CA ARG A 314 -1.29 7.67 15.72
C ARG A 314 -1.21 9.18 15.52
N LEU A 315 -2.32 9.86 15.29
CA LEU A 315 -2.37 11.32 15.14
C LEU A 315 -1.91 12.03 16.42
N ALA A 316 -2.30 11.53 17.60
CA ALA A 316 -1.84 12.06 18.88
C ALA A 316 -0.32 11.90 19.04
N LEU A 317 0.23 10.75 18.64
CA LEU A 317 1.66 10.51 18.67
C LEU A 317 2.43 11.41 17.67
N THR A 318 1.94 11.59 16.45
CA THR A 318 2.55 12.49 15.46
C THR A 318 2.59 13.94 15.93
N ASN A 319 1.53 14.41 16.60
CA ASN A 319 1.48 15.77 17.16
C ASN A 319 2.50 16.01 18.29
N SER A 320 2.94 14.96 18.99
CA SER A 320 3.93 15.06 20.07
C SER A 320 5.38 15.28 19.57
N LEU A 321 5.63 15.11 18.27
CA LEU A 321 6.96 15.24 17.65
C LEU A 321 7.30 16.67 17.18
N GLY A 322 6.38 17.63 17.26
CA GLY A 322 6.62 18.98 16.74
C GLY A 322 6.83 19.04 15.21
N ILE A 323 6.57 17.95 14.49
CA ILE A 323 6.60 17.90 13.02
C ILE A 323 5.46 18.79 12.52
N SER A 324 5.82 19.76 11.69
CA SER A 324 5.04 20.91 11.22
C SER A 324 3.54 20.69 11.05
N ARG A 325 2.78 21.71 11.48
CA ARG A 325 1.39 21.97 11.07
C ARG A 325 1.28 22.16 9.55
N GLU A 326 1.39 21.11 8.77
CA GLU A 326 0.68 21.10 7.50
C GLU A 326 -0.79 20.88 7.82
N ARG A 327 -1.53 21.99 7.79
CA ARG A 327 -2.99 22.01 7.88
C ARG A 327 -3.53 20.87 7.02
N SER A 328 -4.17 19.90 7.65
CA SER A 328 -5.07 18.97 6.97
C SER A 328 -6.24 19.77 6.38
N ARG A 329 -6.03 20.35 5.19
CA ARG A 329 -7.11 20.58 4.23
C ARG A 329 -7.29 19.30 3.45
N THR A 330 -7.67 18.23 4.15
CA THR A 330 -8.28 17.08 3.51
C THR A 330 -9.78 17.27 3.63
N SER A 331 -10.38 17.83 2.59
CA SER A 331 -11.75 17.47 2.23
C SER A 331 -11.74 16.00 1.81
N GLN A 332 -11.55 15.08 2.75
CA GLN A 332 -11.69 13.65 2.49
C GLN A 332 -13.17 13.32 2.53
N THR A 333 -13.80 13.31 1.36
CA THR A 333 -15.16 12.79 1.16
C THR A 333 -15.16 11.27 0.92
N LYS A 334 -13.98 10.62 0.81
CA LYS A 334 -13.85 9.17 0.60
C LYS A 334 -13.25 8.49 1.85
N PRO A 335 -13.81 7.35 2.29
CA PRO A 335 -13.31 6.61 3.45
C PRO A 335 -11.96 5.95 3.14
N LEU A 336 -11.04 5.95 4.11
CA LEU A 336 -9.72 5.29 4.00
C LEU A 336 -9.83 3.77 3.81
N ILE A 337 -10.89 3.15 4.33
CA ILE A 337 -11.18 1.74 4.15
C ILE A 337 -12.32 1.57 3.15
N ASN A 338 -12.13 0.66 2.21
CA ASN A 338 -13.18 0.15 1.35
C ASN A 338 -13.23 -1.37 1.46
N SER A 339 -14.31 -1.87 2.05
CA SER A 339 -14.51 -3.30 2.30
C SER A 339 -15.21 -4.02 1.15
N VAL A 340 -15.80 -3.30 0.18
CA VAL A 340 -16.54 -3.90 -0.94
C VAL A 340 -15.69 -4.91 -1.73
N PRO A 341 -14.46 -4.56 -2.17
CA PRO A 341 -13.64 -5.49 -2.94
C PRO A 341 -13.28 -6.77 -2.18
N PHE A 342 -13.14 -6.67 -0.85
CA PHE A 342 -12.89 -7.83 0.00
C PHE A 342 -14.12 -8.75 0.06
N PHE A 343 -15.31 -8.19 0.31
CA PHE A 343 -16.53 -8.99 0.39
C PHE A 343 -16.91 -9.63 -0.96
N ASP A 344 -16.72 -8.91 -2.06
CA ASP A 344 -16.93 -9.45 -3.41
C ASP A 344 -16.02 -10.65 -3.67
N ALA A 345 -14.73 -10.54 -3.34
CA ALA A 345 -13.78 -11.62 -3.50
C ALA A 345 -14.13 -12.86 -2.67
N ILE A 346 -14.49 -12.68 -1.39
CA ILE A 346 -14.79 -13.80 -0.50
C ILE A 346 -16.13 -14.47 -0.84
N SER A 347 -17.11 -13.74 -1.36
CA SER A 347 -18.41 -14.31 -1.75
C SER A 347 -18.29 -15.46 -2.77
N LYS A 348 -17.27 -15.41 -3.63
CA LYS A 348 -16.97 -16.39 -4.67
C LYS A 348 -16.14 -17.59 -4.20
N VAL A 349 -15.63 -17.57 -2.96
CA VAL A 349 -14.91 -18.71 -2.36
C VAL A 349 -15.91 -19.71 -1.74
N GLY A 350 -17.15 -19.29 -1.51
CA GLY A 350 -18.22 -20.10 -0.93
C GLY A 350 -19.14 -20.81 -1.92
N GLU A 351 -18.93 -20.64 -3.24
CA GLU A 351 -19.62 -21.36 -4.33
C GLU A 351 -18.77 -22.52 -4.85
#